data_AF-A0A918HCF2-F1
#
_entry.id   AF-A0A918HCF2-F1
#
_cell.length_a   1.000
_cell.length_b   1.000
_cell.length_c   1.000
_cell.angle_alpha   90.00
_cell.angle_beta   90.00
_cell.angle_gamma   90.00
#
_symmetry.space_group_name_H-M   'P 1'
#
loop_
_entity.id
_entity.type
_entity.pdbx_description
1 polymer ?
#
loop_
_entity_poly.entity_id
_entity_poly.type
_entity_poly.pdbx_seq_one_letter_code
_entity_poly.pdbx_strand_id
1 'polypeptide(L)'
;MRLQAAGGGNALIGRELHSLLTGAGYRDISVRPRTVYADADRPALVEGFTRGTFIAMVNSVRDEALAAGLTTPADWARGITDLHRTAEPGGTFSYTFFKAVALL
;
A
#
# COMPACT_ATOMS: atom_id res chain seq x y z
N MET A 1 -9.31 2.76 3.45
CA MET A 1 -9.32 4.24 3.55
C MET A 1 -9.92 4.72 4.85
N ARG A 2 -11.11 4.24 5.26
CA ARG A 2 -11.75 4.67 6.52
C ARG A 2 -10.86 4.52 7.75
N LEU A 3 -10.16 3.39 7.90
CA LEU A 3 -9.31 3.14 9.06
C LEU A 3 -8.08 4.06 9.11
N GLN A 4 -7.33 4.20 8.01
CA GLN A 4 -6.23 5.16 7.95
C GLN A 4 -6.71 6.60 8.22
N ALA A 5 -7.83 7.02 7.61
CA ALA A 5 -8.39 8.35 7.82
C ALA A 5 -8.79 8.59 9.29
N ALA A 6 -9.37 7.59 9.96
CA ALA A 6 -9.67 7.67 11.38
C ALA A 6 -8.42 7.82 12.26
N GLY A 7 -7.28 7.26 11.82
CA GLY A 7 -5.97 7.45 12.44
C GLY A 7 -5.20 8.70 11.96
N GLY A 8 -5.84 9.62 11.23
CA GLY A 8 -5.20 10.83 10.69
C GLY A 8 -4.29 10.61 9.46
N GLY A 9 -4.28 9.39 8.91
CA GLY A 9 -3.54 9.04 7.69
C GLY A 9 -4.29 9.39 6.40
N ASN A 10 -3.54 9.52 5.30
CA ASN A 10 -4.07 9.78 3.97
C ASN A 10 -3.69 8.66 2.98
N ALA A 11 -4.65 7.83 2.60
CA ALA A 11 -4.46 6.74 1.64
C ALA A 11 -4.21 7.22 0.19
N LEU A 12 -4.45 8.50 -0.08
CA LEU A 12 -4.20 9.16 -1.37
C LEU A 12 -2.88 9.92 -1.40
N ILE A 13 -2.13 9.98 -0.31
CA ILE A 13 -1.00 10.90 -0.13
C ILE A 13 -0.02 10.90 -1.31
N GLY A 14 0.33 9.72 -1.83
CA GLY A 14 1.23 9.59 -2.99
C GLY A 14 0.67 10.22 -4.27
N ARG A 15 -0.64 10.11 -4.51
CA ARG A 15 -1.32 10.66 -5.69
C ARG A 15 -1.58 12.16 -5.57
N GLU A 16 -1.55 12.69 -4.35
CA GLU A 16 -1.79 14.10 -4.05
C GLU A 16 -0.49 14.91 -3.91
N LEU A 17 0.69 14.29 -4.03
CA LEU A 17 1.97 14.98 -3.83
C LEU A 17 2.11 16.25 -4.69
N HIS A 18 1.63 16.24 -5.93
CA HIS A 18 1.71 17.42 -6.81
C HIS A 18 0.87 18.58 -6.26
N SER A 19 -0.41 18.33 -5.93
CA SER A 19 -1.31 19.35 -5.40
C SER A 19 -0.87 19.83 -4.02
N LEU A 20 -0.40 18.93 -3.15
CA LEU A 20 0.07 19.28 -1.80
C LEU A 20 1.31 20.18 -1.84
N LEU A 21 2.29 19.85 -2.69
CA LEU A 21 3.49 20.67 -2.83
C LEU A 21 3.18 22.03 -3.48
N THR A 22 2.27 22.07 -4.45
CA THR A 22 1.80 23.32 -5.05
C THR A 22 1.15 24.22 -4.01
N GLY A 23 0.24 23.67 -3.19
CA GLY A 23 -0.43 24.41 -2.12
C GLY A 23 0.52 24.90 -1.02
N ALA A 24 1.66 24.22 -0.84
CA ALA A 24 2.72 24.62 0.09
C ALA A 24 3.70 25.66 -0.50
N GLY A 25 3.49 26.11 -1.74
CA GLY A 25 4.30 27.16 -2.39
C GLY A 25 5.55 26.67 -3.10
N TYR A 26 5.76 25.36 -3.22
CA TYR A 26 6.88 24.81 -3.99
C TYR A 26 6.67 24.98 -5.50
N ARG A 27 7.78 25.07 -6.23
CA ARG A 27 7.85 25.21 -7.69
C ARG A 27 8.66 24.08 -8.31
N ASP A 28 8.64 24.00 -9.63
CA ASP A 28 9.37 22.99 -10.42
C ASP A 28 9.11 21.55 -9.93
N ILE A 29 7.84 21.28 -9.57
CA ILE A 29 7.44 20.00 -8.95
C ILE A 29 7.47 18.89 -10.01
N SER A 30 8.24 17.84 -9.74
CA SER A 30 8.26 16.61 -10.54
C SER A 30 7.85 15.43 -9.68
N VAL A 31 6.74 14.79 -10.03
CA VAL A 31 6.26 13.55 -9.39
C VAL A 31 6.48 12.37 -10.32
N ARG A 32 7.03 11.27 -9.77
CA ARG A 32 7.26 10.02 -10.52
C ARG A 32 6.75 8.81 -9.75
N PRO A 33 6.08 7.85 -10.42
CA PRO A 33 5.73 6.57 -9.81
C PRO A 33 6.99 5.76 -9.56
N ARG A 34 6.98 4.99 -8.47
CA ARG A 34 8.02 4.04 -8.04
C ARG A 34 7.34 2.71 -7.75
N THR A 35 7.16 1.94 -8.82
CA THR A 35 6.45 0.66 -8.77
C THR A 35 7.38 -0.44 -8.27
N VAL A 36 6.89 -1.18 -7.28
CA VAL A 36 7.40 -2.48 -6.87
C VAL A 36 6.57 -3.53 -7.57
N TYR A 37 7.23 -4.41 -8.33
CA TYR A 37 6.61 -5.55 -8.99
C TYR A 37 7.30 -6.84 -8.53
N ALA A 38 6.51 -7.79 -8.05
CA ALA A 38 6.98 -9.07 -7.54
C ALA A 38 6.27 -10.21 -8.27
N ASP A 39 7.04 -11.23 -8.63
CA ASP A 39 6.65 -12.45 -9.32
C ASP A 39 7.67 -13.55 -9.01
N ALA A 40 7.46 -14.76 -9.57
CA ALA A 40 8.36 -15.90 -9.34
C ALA A 40 9.82 -15.64 -9.75
N ASP A 41 10.07 -14.75 -10.72
CA ASP A 41 11.41 -14.36 -11.16
C ASP A 41 12.10 -13.38 -10.19
N ARG A 42 11.37 -12.85 -9.21
CA ARG A 42 11.85 -11.88 -8.21
C ARG A 42 11.58 -12.37 -6.78
N PRO A 43 12.13 -13.53 -6.38
CA PRO A 43 11.80 -14.18 -5.10
C PRO A 43 12.10 -13.29 -3.88
N ALA A 44 13.13 -12.44 -3.94
CA ALA A 44 13.44 -11.51 -2.86
C ALA A 44 12.33 -10.45 -2.64
N LEU A 45 11.64 -10.01 -3.70
CA LEU A 45 10.51 -9.07 -3.57
C LEU A 45 9.22 -9.79 -3.16
N VAL A 46 9.05 -11.04 -3.59
CA VAL A 46 7.97 -11.90 -3.11
C VAL A 46 8.06 -12.09 -1.59
N GLU A 47 9.22 -12.48 -1.07
CA GLU A 47 9.43 -12.68 0.36
C GLU A 47 9.46 -11.35 1.14
N GLY A 48 10.32 -10.41 0.74
CA GLY A 48 10.54 -9.19 1.50
C GLY A 48 9.37 -8.21 1.44
N PHE A 49 8.83 -7.98 0.24
CA PHE A 49 7.81 -6.96 0.03
C PHE A 49 6.40 -7.53 0.17
N THR A 50 6.08 -8.61 -0.54
CA THR A 50 4.70 -9.15 -0.52
C THR A 50 4.38 -9.79 0.83
N ARG A 51 5.18 -10.76 1.29
CA ARG A 51 4.96 -11.44 2.58
C ARG A 51 5.38 -10.59 3.78
N GLY A 52 6.64 -10.17 3.82
CA GLY A 52 7.24 -9.53 4.98
C GLY A 52 6.75 -8.11 5.27
N THR A 53 6.27 -7.39 4.24
CA THR A 53 5.83 -5.99 4.39
C THR A 53 4.34 -5.85 4.18
N PHE A 54 3.81 -6.19 2.99
CA PHE A 54 2.44 -5.84 2.63
C PHE A 54 1.41 -6.69 3.38
N ILE A 55 1.55 -8.02 3.35
CA ILE A 55 0.64 -8.92 4.07
C ILE A 55 0.74 -8.67 5.58
N ALA A 56 1.95 -8.47 6.11
CA ALA A 56 2.15 -8.12 7.52
C ALA A 56 1.43 -6.82 7.91
N MET A 57 1.54 -5.76 7.09
CA MET A 57 0.85 -4.48 7.28
C MET A 57 -0.67 -4.63 7.22
N VAL A 58 -1.21 -5.45 6.32
CA VAL A 58 -2.66 -5.71 6.29
C VAL A 58 -3.07 -6.47 7.55
N ASN A 59 -2.32 -7.50 7.96
CA ASN A 59 -2.61 -8.26 9.17
C ASN A 59 -2.58 -7.41 10.44
N SER A 60 -1.71 -6.41 10.54
CA SER A 60 -1.58 -5.58 11.74
C SER A 60 -2.84 -4.77 12.07
N VAL A 61 -3.70 -4.51 11.08
CA VAL A 61 -4.93 -3.72 11.27
C VAL A 61 -6.20 -4.57 11.37
N ARG A 62 -6.06 -5.89 11.53
CA ARG A 62 -7.18 -6.84 11.57
C ARG A 62 -8.21 -6.48 12.64
N ASP A 63 -7.77 -6.35 13.87
CA ASP A 63 -8.68 -6.24 15.01
C ASP A 63 -9.41 -4.89 14.99
N GLU A 64 -8.72 -3.84 14.56
CA GLU A 64 -9.29 -2.51 14.35
C GLU A 64 -10.32 -2.51 13.21
N ALA A 65 -10.04 -3.22 12.11
CA ALA A 65 -10.98 -3.35 11.00
C ALA A 65 -12.25 -4.13 11.38
N LEU A 66 -12.11 -5.17 12.21
CA LEU A 66 -13.22 -5.95 12.75
C LEU A 66 -14.05 -5.13 13.74
N ALA A 67 -13.41 -4.46 14.69
CA ALA A 67 -14.07 -3.60 15.67
C ALA A 67 -14.81 -2.42 15.01
N ALA A 68 -14.26 -1.87 13.93
CA ALA A 68 -14.90 -0.82 13.13
C ALA A 68 -16.01 -1.35 12.19
N GLY A 69 -16.30 -2.66 12.18
CA GLY A 69 -17.32 -3.27 11.33
C GLY A 69 -17.04 -3.13 9.83
N LEU A 70 -15.78 -2.94 9.43
CA LEU A 70 -15.39 -2.74 8.03
C LEU A 70 -15.32 -4.05 7.24
N THR A 71 -15.32 -5.19 7.93
CA THR A 71 -15.19 -6.54 7.38
C THR A 71 -15.70 -7.57 8.40
N THR A 72 -15.83 -8.82 7.98
CA THR A 72 -16.14 -9.95 8.88
C THR A 72 -14.90 -10.81 9.10
N PRO A 73 -14.84 -11.63 10.18
CA PRO A 73 -13.74 -12.57 10.37
C PRO A 73 -13.55 -13.54 9.19
N ALA A 74 -14.66 -13.99 8.58
CA ALA A 74 -14.63 -14.90 7.43
C ALA A 74 -14.09 -14.21 6.17
N ASP A 75 -14.54 -12.98 5.89
CA ASP A 75 -14.04 -12.20 4.75
C ASP A 75 -12.57 -11.81 4.93
N TRP A 76 -12.16 -11.50 6.17
CA TRP A 76 -10.76 -11.26 6.50
C TRP A 76 -9.89 -12.47 6.21
N ALA A 77 -10.25 -13.64 6.75
CA ALA A 77 -9.49 -14.86 6.55
C ALA A 77 -9.35 -15.19 5.06
N ARG A 78 -10.45 -15.09 4.29
CA ARG A 78 -10.43 -15.27 2.84
C ARG A 78 -9.49 -14.26 2.16
N GLY A 79 -9.58 -12.98 2.49
CA GLY A 79 -8.73 -11.94 1.90
C GLY A 79 -7.24 -12.14 2.16
N ILE A 80 -6.87 -12.58 3.37
CA ILE A 80 -5.48 -12.90 3.69
C ILE A 80 -4.99 -14.13 2.93
N THR A 81 -5.80 -15.19 2.84
CA THR A 81 -5.49 -16.35 2.01
C THR A 81 -5.29 -15.93 0.54
N ASP A 82 -6.15 -15.08 0.01
CA ASP A 82 -6.06 -14.58 -1.36
C ASP A 82 -4.79 -13.74 -1.59
N LEU A 83 -4.40 -12.92 -0.62
CA LEU A 83 -3.12 -12.20 -0.68
C LEU A 83 -1.92 -13.15 -0.66
N HIS A 84 -1.92 -14.20 0.17
CA HIS A 84 -0.85 -15.19 0.16
C HIS A 84 -0.73 -15.92 -1.18
N ARG A 85 -1.85 -16.20 -1.87
CA ARG A 85 -1.84 -16.78 -3.22
C ARG A 85 -1.11 -15.91 -4.25
N THR A 86 -1.09 -14.58 -4.07
CA THR A 86 -0.32 -13.68 -4.96
C THR A 86 1.20 -13.87 -4.85
N ALA A 87 1.65 -14.54 -3.79
CA ALA A 87 3.06 -14.79 -3.50
C ALA A 87 3.46 -16.26 -3.75
N GLU A 88 2.53 -17.10 -4.20
CA GLU A 88 2.74 -18.50 -4.60
C GLU A 88 3.21 -18.60 -6.07
N PRO A 89 3.67 -19.77 -6.55
CA PRO A 89 4.02 -19.94 -7.97
C PRO A 89 2.89 -19.53 -8.91
N GLY A 90 3.20 -18.67 -9.88
CA GLY A 90 2.22 -18.08 -10.82
C GLY A 90 1.49 -16.84 -10.29
N GLY A 91 1.69 -16.47 -9.03
CA GLY A 91 1.20 -15.23 -8.45
C GLY A 91 2.04 -14.02 -8.86
N THR A 92 1.40 -12.84 -8.88
CA THR A 92 2.07 -11.56 -9.10
C THR A 92 1.53 -10.51 -8.15
N PHE A 93 2.38 -9.59 -7.71
CA PHE A 93 2.02 -8.45 -6.88
C PHE A 93 2.59 -7.15 -7.44
N SER A 94 1.80 -6.08 -7.43
CA SER A 94 2.24 -4.75 -7.90
C SER A 94 1.75 -3.67 -6.94
N TYR A 95 2.65 -2.78 -6.55
CA TYR A 95 2.36 -1.64 -5.70
C TYR A 95 3.17 -0.43 -6.12
N THR A 96 2.54 0.75 -6.19
CA THR A 96 3.20 1.97 -6.66
C THR A 96 3.29 3.00 -5.55
N PHE A 97 4.52 3.32 -5.14
CA PHE A 97 4.82 4.54 -4.39
C PHE A 97 4.91 5.72 -5.35
N PHE A 98 4.84 6.94 -4.82
CA PHE A 98 5.12 8.16 -5.57
C PHE A 98 6.23 8.94 -4.89
N LYS A 99 7.18 9.44 -5.69
CA LYS A 99 8.26 10.31 -5.23
C LYS A 99 8.12 11.65 -5.91
N ALA A 100 8.17 12.73 -5.13
CA ALA A 100 8.21 14.09 -5.63
C ALA A 100 9.58 14.73 -5.34
N VAL A 101 10.00 15.63 -6.23
CA VAL A 101 11.11 16.58 -6.03
C VAL A 101 10.57 17.95 -6.41
N ALA A 102 10.92 18.99 -5.66
CA ALA A 102 10.49 20.35 -5.90
C ALA A 102 11.52 21.35 -5.35
N LEU A 103 11.44 22.60 -5.81
CA LEU A 103 12.23 23.72 -5.34
C LEU A 103 11.36 24.70 -4.54
N LEU A 104 11.97 25.42 -3.60
CA LEU A 104 11.30 26.48 -2.83
C LEU A 104 11.34 27.79 -3.65
#